data_AF-A0AA90NPM2-F1
#
_entry.id   AF-A0AA90NPM2-F1
#
_cell.length_a   1.000
_cell.length_b   1.000
_cell.length_c   1.000
_cell.angle_alpha   90.00
_cell.angle_beta   90.00
_cell.angle_gamma   90.00
#
_symmetry.space_group_name_H-M   'P 1'
#
loop_
_entity.id
_entity.type
_entity.pdbx_description
1 polymer ?
#
loop_
_entity_poly.entity_id
_entity_poly.type
_entity_poly.pdbx_seq_one_letter_code
_entity_poly.pdbx_strand_id
1 'polypeptide(L)'
;MDTQQMNIALVAVLQEWDPFKIGWDLYEPEIADTVVAIRDIDDPKELAEKIKSIYEFAFDESVQMEKCLEVAQKLLIIKNDASCSI
;
A
#
# COMPACT_ATOMS: atom_id res chain seq x y z
N MET A 1 -3.57 -16.20 8.47
CA MET A 1 -2.57 -15.99 7.41
C MET A 1 -1.21 -15.80 8.08
N ASP A 2 -0.12 -16.37 7.57
CA ASP A 2 1.22 -16.07 8.12
C ASP A 2 1.78 -14.74 7.57
N THR A 3 2.85 -14.22 8.18
CA THR A 3 3.47 -12.94 7.79
C THR A 3 3.94 -12.93 6.33
N GLN A 4 4.37 -14.06 5.79
CA GLN A 4 4.86 -14.14 4.41
C GLN A 4 3.69 -14.03 3.43
N GLN A 5 2.61 -14.78 3.67
CA GLN A 5 1.38 -14.71 2.88
C GLN A 5 0.75 -13.31 2.92
N MET A 6 0.76 -12.66 4.08
CA MET A 6 0.31 -11.27 4.22
C MET A 6 1.10 -10.33 3.30
N ASN A 7 2.44 -10.39 3.36
CA ASN A 7 3.28 -9.52 2.54
C ASN A 7 3.06 -9.76 1.04
N ILE A 8 2.89 -11.02 0.62
CA ILE A 8 2.58 -11.35 -0.78
C ILE A 8 1.25 -10.71 -1.21
N ALA A 9 0.21 -10.80 -0.38
CA ALA A 9 -1.09 -10.19 -0.67
C ALA A 9 -1.02 -8.65 -0.73
N LEU A 10 -0.25 -8.02 0.16
CA LEU A 10 -0.04 -6.56 0.16
C LEU A 10 0.69 -6.11 -1.12
N VAL A 11 1.75 -6.82 -1.51
CA VAL A 11 2.50 -6.53 -2.75
C VAL A 11 1.61 -6.65 -3.97
N ALA A 12 0.80 -7.71 -4.06
CA ALA A 12 -0.10 -7.91 -5.20
C ALA A 12 -1.10 -6.76 -5.37
N VAL A 13 -1.71 -6.29 -4.27
CA VAL A 13 -2.64 -5.14 -4.31
C VAL A 13 -1.95 -3.87 -4.81
N LEU A 14 -0.70 -3.63 -4.40
CA LEU A 14 0.03 -2.43 -4.79
C LEU A 14 0.53 -2.49 -6.24
N GLN A 15 0.95 -3.67 -6.72
CA GLN A 15 1.30 -3.88 -8.14
C GLN A 15 0.10 -3.62 -9.05
N GLU A 16 -1.08 -4.11 -8.68
CA GLU A 16 -2.32 -3.90 -9.44
C GLU A 16 -2.84 -2.46 -9.40
N TRP A 17 -2.40 -1.64 -8.44
CA TRP A 17 -2.91 -0.28 -8.27
C TRP A 17 -2.47 0.67 -9.39
N ASP A 18 -1.21 0.55 -9.85
CA ASP A 18 -0.62 1.27 -11.00
C ASP A 18 -1.13 2.71 -11.18
N PRO A 19 -0.94 3.60 -10.19
CA PRO A 19 -1.58 4.92 -10.16
C PRO A 19 -1.17 5.84 -11.32
N PHE A 20 0.02 5.62 -11.90
CA PHE A 20 0.57 6.43 -13.00
C PHE A 20 0.50 5.71 -14.36
N LYS A 21 -0.02 4.48 -14.42
CA LYS A 21 -0.17 3.71 -15.66
C LYS A 21 1.15 3.49 -16.41
N ILE A 22 2.22 3.27 -15.65
CA ILE A 22 3.57 3.05 -16.21
C ILE A 22 3.94 1.57 -16.25
N GLY A 23 3.14 0.71 -15.61
CA GLY A 23 3.40 -0.73 -15.51
C GLY A 23 3.54 -1.17 -14.06
N TRP A 24 2.90 -2.29 -13.73
CA TRP A 24 2.79 -2.85 -12.37
C TRP A 24 4.15 -3.26 -11.75
N ASP A 25 5.19 -3.44 -12.57
CA ASP A 25 6.54 -3.85 -12.17
C ASP A 25 7.49 -2.67 -11.88
N LEU A 26 7.05 -1.42 -12.09
CA LEU A 26 7.88 -0.23 -11.94
C LEU A 26 7.75 0.48 -10.58
N TYR A 27 7.14 -0.19 -9.59
CA TYR A 27 6.85 0.37 -8.26
C TYR A 27 7.58 -0.33 -7.11
N GLU A 28 8.56 -1.19 -7.39
CA GLU A 28 9.18 -2.05 -6.37
C GLU A 28 9.65 -1.29 -5.11
N PRO A 29 10.34 -0.14 -5.20
CA PRO A 29 10.77 0.61 -4.02
C PRO A 29 9.58 1.17 -3.23
N GLU A 30 8.60 1.77 -3.90
CA GLU A 30 7.43 2.40 -3.27
C GLU A 30 6.51 1.37 -2.61
N ILE A 31 6.43 0.18 -3.23
CA ILE A 31 5.74 -0.99 -2.67
C ILE A 31 6.43 -1.43 -1.38
N ALA A 32 7.76 -1.59 -1.40
CA ALA A 32 8.51 -2.00 -0.23
C ALA A 32 8.34 -1.01 0.94
N ASP A 33 8.43 0.29 0.65
CA ASP A 33 8.22 1.35 1.64
C ASP A 33 6.80 1.35 2.21
N THR A 34 5.79 1.10 1.37
CA THR A 34 4.39 0.99 1.80
C THR A 34 4.16 -0.24 2.70
N VAL A 35 4.75 -1.39 2.35
CA VAL A 35 4.67 -2.63 3.14
C VAL A 35 5.42 -2.50 4.48
N VAL A 36 6.42 -1.64 4.58
CA VAL A 36 7.04 -1.28 5.86
C VAL A 36 6.11 -0.36 6.65
N ALA A 37 5.61 0.71 6.04
CA ALA A 37 4.79 1.72 6.71
C ALA A 37 3.51 1.14 7.32
N ILE A 38 2.85 0.19 6.65
CA ILE A 38 1.59 -0.39 7.14
C ILE A 38 1.74 -1.16 8.45
N ARG A 39 2.96 -1.58 8.84
CA ARG A 39 3.19 -2.32 10.08
C ARG A 39 2.78 -1.51 11.30
N ASP A 40 3.09 -0.22 11.28
CA ASP A 40 2.91 0.70 12.41
C ASP A 40 1.69 1.62 12.27
N ILE A 41 0.99 1.58 11.12
CA ILE A 41 -0.17 2.42 10.83
C ILE A 41 -1.44 1.56 10.77
N ASP A 42 -2.45 1.92 11.56
CA ASP A 42 -3.77 1.28 11.58
C ASP A 42 -4.90 2.20 11.09
N ASP A 43 -4.65 3.51 11.00
CA ASP A 43 -5.63 4.46 10.48
C ASP A 43 -5.55 4.55 8.95
N PRO A 44 -6.68 4.37 8.23
CA PRO A 44 -6.68 4.38 6.77
C PRO A 44 -6.31 5.74 6.16
N LYS A 45 -6.58 6.86 6.85
CA LYS A 45 -6.22 8.19 6.33
C LYS A 45 -4.74 8.44 6.50
N GLU A 46 -4.18 8.11 7.66
CA GLU A 46 -2.73 8.19 7.91
C GLU A 46 -1.95 7.34 6.90
N LEU A 47 -2.41 6.11 6.64
CA LEU A 47 -1.78 5.25 5.65
C LEU A 47 -1.91 5.83 4.23
N ALA A 48 -3.06 6.40 3.88
CA ALA A 48 -3.26 7.03 2.59
C ALA A 48 -2.34 8.25 2.38
N GLU A 49 -2.14 9.09 3.40
CA GLU A 49 -1.22 10.22 3.35
C GLU A 49 0.23 9.75 3.17
N LYS A 50 0.60 8.67 3.85
CA LYS A 50 1.92 8.06 3.72
C LYS A 50 2.14 7.48 2.32
N ILE A 51 1.19 6.72 1.79
CA ILE A 51 1.22 6.17 0.42
C ILE A 51 1.34 7.31 -0.60
N LYS A 52 0.50 8.35 -0.47
CA LYS A 52 0.56 9.54 -1.33
C LYS A 52 1.97 10.14 -1.30
N SER A 53 2.52 10.39 -0.11
CA SER A 53 3.86 10.98 0.03
C SER A 53 4.97 10.14 -0.59
N ILE A 54 4.91 8.81 -0.46
CA ILE A 54 5.90 7.89 -1.05
C ILE A 54 5.87 8.00 -2.59
N TYR A 55 4.67 7.89 -3.18
CA TYR A 55 4.52 7.88 -4.64
C TYR A 55 4.76 9.26 -5.25
N GLU A 56 4.28 10.34 -4.62
CA GLU A 56 4.55 11.69 -5.13
C GLU A 56 6.04 12.05 -5.07
N PHE A 57 6.76 11.57 -4.04
CA PHE A 57 8.20 11.77 -3.94
C PHE A 57 8.98 11.02 -5.03
N ALA A 58 8.59 9.77 -5.32
CA ALA A 58 9.28 8.92 -6.28
C ALA A 58 9.07 9.38 -7.74
N PHE A 59 7.86 9.84 -8.06
CA PHE A 59 7.46 10.12 -9.45
C PHE A 59 7.34 11.62 -9.77
N ASP A 60 7.44 12.52 -8.78
CA ASP A 60 7.23 13.97 -8.94
C ASP A 60 5.86 14.31 -9.58
N GLU A 61 4.88 13.42 -9.36
CA GLU A 61 3.52 13.50 -9.91
C GLU A 61 2.50 13.36 -8.80
N SER A 62 1.38 14.08 -8.89
CA SER A 62 0.36 14.05 -7.84
C SER A 62 -0.60 12.87 -7.96
N VAL A 63 -0.87 12.19 -6.85
CA VAL A 63 -1.88 11.13 -6.75
C VAL A 63 -3.13 11.64 -6.02
N GLN A 64 -4.31 11.35 -6.55
CA GLN A 64 -5.57 11.71 -5.88
C GLN A 64 -5.68 11.03 -4.51
N MET A 65 -5.97 11.82 -3.47
CA MET A 65 -6.01 11.34 -2.10
C MET A 65 -7.09 10.26 -1.90
N GLU A 66 -8.20 10.37 -2.64
CA GLU A 66 -9.28 9.38 -2.66
C GLU A 66 -8.77 8.02 -3.14
N LYS A 67 -7.86 8.00 -4.11
CA LYS A 67 -7.23 6.76 -4.61
C LYS A 67 -6.25 6.16 -3.62
N CYS A 68 -5.48 6.99 -2.93
CA CYS A 68 -4.64 6.54 -1.83
C CYS A 68 -5.48 5.95 -0.68
N LEU A 69 -6.65 6.53 -0.41
CA LEU A 69 -7.56 6.03 0.62
C LEU A 69 -8.19 4.68 0.24
N GLU A 70 -8.64 4.53 -1.01
CA GLU A 70 -9.18 3.27 -1.52
C GLU A 70 -8.16 2.12 -1.38
N VAL A 71 -6.89 2.35 -1.72
CA VAL A 71 -5.84 1.32 -1.60
C VAL A 71 -5.46 1.09 -0.13
N ALA A 72 -5.31 2.14 0.68
CA ALA A 72 -5.02 2.02 2.12
C ALA A 72 -6.03 1.14 2.85
N GLN A 73 -7.33 1.31 2.56
CA GLN A 73 -8.39 0.49 3.14
C GLN A 73 -8.24 -1.00 2.79
N LYS A 74 -7.93 -1.32 1.53
CA LYS A 74 -7.71 -2.71 1.09
C LYS A 74 -6.52 -3.34 1.83
N LEU A 75 -5.44 -2.60 1.97
CA LEU A 75 -4.23 -3.11 2.63
C LEU A 75 -4.47 -3.35 4.13
N LEU A 76 -5.21 -2.46 4.81
CA LEU A 76 -5.55 -2.65 6.22
C LEU A 76 -6.50 -3.83 6.45
N ILE A 77 -7.41 -4.11 5.52
CA ILE A 77 -8.22 -5.35 5.57
C ILE A 77 -7.30 -6.58 5.57
N ILE A 78 -6.32 -6.64 4.65
CA ILE A 78 -5.36 -7.74 4.56
C ILE A 78 -4.54 -7.88 5.85
N LYS A 79 -4.04 -6.75 6.40
CA LYS A 79 -3.31 -6.74 7.68
C LYS A 79 -4.18 -7.27 8.82
N ASN A 80 -5.42 -6.79 8.91
CA ASN A 80 -6.33 -7.15 10.00
C ASN A 80 -6.76 -8.62 9.93
N ASP A 81 -7.01 -9.15 8.74
CA ASP A 81 -7.33 -10.57 8.54
C ASP A 81 -6.16 -11.48 8.97
N ALA A 82 -4.92 -11.03 8.77
CA ALA A 82 -3.73 -11.72 9.27
C ALA A 82 -3.68 -11.72 10.81
N SER A 83 -3.98 -10.58 11.44
CA SER A 83 -3.94 -10.42 12.90
C SER A 83 -5.08 -11.14 13.63
N CYS A 84 -6.27 -11.24 13.04
CA CYS A 84 -7.43 -11.91 13.62
C CYS A 84 -7.38 -13.44 13.54
N SER A 85 -6.35 -14.00 12.88
CA SER A 85 -6.15 -15.44 12.71
C SER A 85 -5.32 -16.10 13.84
N ILE A 86 -5.03 -15.38 14.93
CA ILE A 86 -4.15 -15.83 16.04
C ILE A 86 -4.96 -16.04 17.32
#